data_AF-A0A7C5WB68-F1
#
_entry.id   AF-A0A7C5WB68-F1
#
_cell.length_a   1.000
_cell.length_b   1.000
_cell.length_c   1.000
_cell.angle_alpha   90.00
_cell.angle_beta   90.00
_cell.angle_gamma   90.00
#
_symmetry.space_group_name_H-M   'P 1'
#
loop_
_entity.id
_entity.type
_entity.pdbx_description
1 polymer ?
#
loop_
_entity_poly.entity_id
_entity_poly.type
_entity_poly.pdbx_seq_one_letter_code
_entity_poly.pdbx_strand_id
1 'polypeptide(L)'
;MNQCVDDKVLYALLDNLYFSENGLYDLADWFSKKGGQLLVLDEVHRYPNRAVELKNIYDDFSFLKVIFTASSLLQLSKAKADLSRRVVMYSMPGLSFREFLLFETGDKFPILKPDDILRHHVGYAADIIAKIKPLAWFEPYLNYDYLL
;
A
#
# COMPACT_ATOMS: atom_id res chain seq x y z
N MET A 1 10.52 4.34 16.85
CA MET A 1 9.64 5.13 17.73
C MET A 1 8.21 4.89 17.29
N ASN A 2 7.40 4.23 18.13
CA ASN A 2 5.98 4.06 17.87
C ASN A 2 5.31 5.40 18.21
N GLN A 3 4.71 6.07 17.23
CA GLN A 3 3.96 7.31 17.44
C GLN A 3 2.48 6.97 17.60
N CYS A 4 1.90 7.30 18.76
CA CYS A 4 0.45 7.29 18.96
C CYS A 4 -0.13 8.55 18.32
N VAL A 5 -0.90 8.38 17.24
CA VAL A 5 -1.65 9.48 16.61
C VAL A 5 -2.98 9.72 17.35
N ASP A 6 -3.42 8.72 18.12
CA ASP A 6 -4.56 8.64 19.04
C ASP A 6 -4.25 7.42 19.94
N ASP A 7 -4.63 7.39 21.23
CA ASP A 7 -4.39 6.23 22.12
C ASP A 7 -5.06 4.94 21.60
N LYS A 8 -5.96 5.08 20.61
CA LYS A 8 -6.64 3.98 19.92
C LYS A 8 -5.93 3.46 18.67
N VAL A 9 -4.89 4.15 18.19
CA VAL A 9 -4.18 3.81 16.95
C VAL A 9 -2.69 3.65 17.21
N LEU A 10 -2.15 2.48 16.89
CA LEU A 10 -0.72 2.17 17.01
C LEU A 10 -0.13 1.86 15.65
N TYR A 11 0.98 2.53 15.32
CA TYR A 11 1.81 2.20 14.16
C TYR A 11 3.08 1.49 14.61
N ALA A 12 3.44 0.40 13.91
CA ALA A 12 4.68 -0.33 14.14
C ALA A 12 5.35 -0.72 12.81
N LEU A 13 6.66 -0.47 12.72
CA LEU A 13 7.50 -0.92 11.62
C LEU A 13 8.12 -2.27 12.01
N LEU A 14 7.78 -3.36 11.31
CA LEU A 14 8.21 -4.70 11.73
C LEU A 14 9.67 -5.03 11.43
N ASP A 15 10.36 -4.20 10.65
CA ASP A 15 11.81 -4.27 10.45
C ASP A 15 12.62 -3.60 11.60
N ASN A 16 11.95 -3.20 12.69
CA ASN A 16 12.62 -2.59 13.84
C ASN A 16 13.29 -3.66 14.72
N LEU A 17 14.47 -3.35 15.28
CA LEU A 17 15.19 -4.18 16.25
C LEU A 17 14.32 -4.58 17.46
N TYR A 18 13.31 -3.80 17.83
CA TYR A 18 12.33 -4.19 18.85
C TYR A 18 11.78 -5.62 18.66
N PHE A 19 11.53 -6.00 17.40
CA PHE A 19 10.98 -7.30 17.03
C PHE A 19 12.01 -8.44 16.99
N SER A 20 13.29 -8.16 17.31
CA SER A 20 14.27 -9.23 17.55
C SER A 20 14.10 -9.88 18.92
N GLU A 21 13.51 -9.17 19.88
CA GLU A 21 13.32 -9.63 21.27
C GLU A 21 11.86 -9.68 21.71
N ASN A 22 10.94 -9.05 20.96
CA ASN A 22 9.52 -8.97 21.29
C ASN A 22 8.67 -9.52 20.14
N GLY A 23 7.61 -10.26 20.49
CA GLY A 23 6.65 -10.79 19.53
C GLY A 23 5.63 -9.76 19.07
N LEU A 24 5.17 -9.89 17.82
CA LEU A 24 4.06 -9.10 17.29
C LEU A 24 2.75 -9.41 18.05
N TYR A 25 2.53 -10.66 18.43
CA TYR A 25 1.38 -11.06 19.24
C TYR A 25 1.38 -10.34 20.60
N ASP A 26 2.52 -10.28 21.29
CA ASP A 26 2.64 -9.62 22.59
C ASP A 26 2.36 -8.12 22.49
N LEU A 27 2.84 -7.48 21.42
CA LEU A 27 2.52 -6.09 21.12
C LEU A 27 1.01 -5.88 20.94
N ALA A 28 0.35 -6.76 20.16
CA ALA A 28 -1.08 -6.70 19.91
C ALA A 28 -1.90 -6.94 21.18
N ASP A 29 -1.51 -7.91 22.01
CA ASP A 29 -2.13 -8.20 23.31
C ASP A 29 -2.05 -7.00 24.24
N TRP A 30 -0.84 -6.45 24.42
CA TRP A 30 -0.62 -5.27 25.24
C TRP A 30 -1.44 -4.08 24.75
N PHE A 31 -1.46 -3.83 23.44
CA PHE A 31 -2.17 -2.70 22.86
C PHE A 31 -3.70 -2.86 22.96
N SER A 32 -4.21 -4.06 22.69
CA SER A 32 -5.64 -4.38 22.84
C SER A 32 -6.12 -4.20 24.28
N LYS A 33 -5.35 -4.68 25.26
CA LYS A 33 -5.64 -4.50 26.70
C LYS A 33 -5.65 -3.03 27.15
N LYS A 34 -4.95 -2.16 26.43
CA LYS A 34 -4.95 -0.70 26.67
C LYS A 34 -6.12 0.03 25.99
N GLY A 35 -7.02 -0.69 25.32
CA GLY A 35 -8.15 -0.11 24.59
C GLY A 35 -7.80 0.30 23.16
N GLY A 36 -6.67 -0.17 22.64
CA GLY A 36 -6.29 -0.01 21.23
C GLY A 36 -7.32 -0.61 20.28
N GLN A 37 -7.56 0.05 19.15
CA GLN A 37 -8.60 -0.33 18.19
C GLN A 37 -8.04 -0.57 16.78
N LEU A 38 -6.94 0.10 16.42
CA LEU A 38 -6.33 -0.03 15.11
C LEU A 38 -4.81 -0.19 15.24
N LEU A 39 -4.29 -1.32 14.78
CA LEU A 39 -2.88 -1.62 14.68
C LEU A 39 -2.46 -1.57 13.20
N VAL A 40 -1.55 -0.65 12.87
CA VAL A 40 -0.99 -0.47 11.53
C VAL A 40 0.43 -1.00 11.51
N LEU A 41 0.69 -2.00 10.67
CA LEU A 41 1.96 -2.70 10.58
C LEU A 41 2.62 -2.47 9.23
N ASP A 42 3.83 -1.93 9.23
CA ASP A 42 4.59 -1.70 8.01
C ASP A 42 5.69 -2.76 7.83
N GLU A 43 6.07 -3.04 6.58
CA GLU A 43 7.13 -3.99 6.21
C GLU A 43 6.91 -5.42 6.75
N VAL A 44 5.66 -5.89 6.78
CA VAL A 44 5.32 -7.19 7.39
C VAL A 44 6.08 -8.37 6.79
N HIS A 45 6.56 -8.25 5.55
CA HIS A 45 7.35 -9.28 4.90
C HIS A 45 8.74 -9.53 5.50
N ARG A 46 9.27 -8.57 6.26
CA ARG A 46 10.53 -8.71 7.00
C ARG A 46 10.38 -9.50 8.30
N TYR A 47 9.16 -9.58 8.84
CA TYR A 47 8.90 -10.24 10.12
C TYR A 47 8.83 -11.78 9.99
N PRO A 48 9.61 -12.54 10.78
CA PRO A 48 9.51 -14.00 10.82
C PRO A 48 8.17 -14.44 11.40
N ASN A 49 7.69 -15.64 11.06
CA ASN A 49 6.44 -16.20 11.61
C ASN A 49 5.16 -15.35 11.44
N ARG A 50 5.20 -14.26 10.65
CA ARG A 50 4.10 -13.34 10.36
C ARG A 50 2.75 -14.00 10.10
N ALA A 51 2.72 -15.12 9.37
CA ALA A 51 1.47 -15.80 9.04
C ALA A 51 0.77 -16.35 10.29
N VAL A 52 1.52 -16.94 11.21
CA VAL A 52 1.00 -17.54 12.44
C VAL A 52 0.56 -16.44 13.41
N GLU A 53 1.39 -15.42 13.62
CA GLU A 53 1.06 -14.36 14.58
C GLU A 53 -0.10 -13.48 14.10
N LEU A 54 -0.15 -13.10 12.82
CA LEU A 54 -1.29 -12.35 12.27
C LEU A 54 -2.59 -13.16 12.35
N LYS A 55 -2.51 -14.47 12.12
CA LYS A 55 -3.65 -15.37 12.28
C LYS A 55 -4.14 -15.37 13.73
N ASN A 56 -3.24 -15.56 14.69
CA ASN A 56 -3.59 -15.58 16.11
C ASN A 56 -4.16 -14.23 16.56
N ILE A 57 -3.58 -13.12 16.10
CA ILE A 57 -4.08 -11.77 16.41
C ILE A 57 -5.52 -11.60 15.91
N TYR A 58 -5.80 -12.03 14.68
CA TYR A 58 -7.16 -11.98 14.12
C TYR A 58 -8.14 -12.87 14.90
N ASP A 59 -7.72 -14.08 15.26
CA ASP A 59 -8.57 -15.06 15.95
C ASP A 59 -8.85 -14.65 17.42
N ASP A 60 -7.87 -14.05 18.12
CA ASP A 60 -7.94 -13.78 19.56
C ASP A 60 -8.44 -12.35 19.90
N PHE A 61 -8.19 -11.36 19.03
CA PHE A 61 -8.51 -9.95 19.31
C PHE A 61 -9.63 -9.41 18.42
N SER A 62 -10.86 -9.89 18.63
CA SER A 62 -12.05 -9.52 17.83
C SER A 62 -12.35 -8.02 17.68
N PHE A 63 -11.91 -7.18 18.62
CA PHE A 63 -12.11 -5.72 18.57
C PHE A 63 -10.92 -4.95 17.97
N LEU A 64 -9.78 -5.61 17.74
CA LEU A 64 -8.58 -4.99 17.19
C LEU A 64 -8.56 -5.12 15.67
N LYS A 65 -8.62 -3.99 14.98
CA LYS A 65 -8.43 -3.95 13.53
C LYS A 65 -6.94 -3.92 13.22
N VAL A 66 -6.52 -4.72 12.24
CA VAL A 66 -5.13 -4.75 11.78
C VAL A 66 -5.07 -4.36 10.30
N ILE A 67 -4.24 -3.37 9.99
CA ILE A 67 -3.90 -2.99 8.62
C ILE A 67 -2.41 -3.24 8.46
N PHE A 68 -2.00 -3.80 7.33
CA PHE A 68 -0.59 -3.99 7.07
C PHE A 68 -0.18 -3.79 5.62
N THR A 69 1.10 -3.47 5.43
CA THR A 69 1.75 -3.33 4.13
C THR A 69 2.75 -4.47 3.91
N ALA A 70 3.05 -4.72 2.64
CA ALA A 70 4.23 -5.48 2.26
C ALA A 70 4.58 -5.13 0.80
N SER A 71 5.85 -4.91 0.55
CA SER A 71 6.40 -4.54 -0.77
C SER A 71 6.31 -5.64 -1.84
N SER A 72 5.88 -6.87 -1.50
CA SER A 72 5.74 -7.94 -2.50
C SER A 72 4.62 -8.91 -2.19
N LEU A 73 3.62 -8.95 -3.08
CA LEU A 73 2.53 -9.93 -3.03
C LEU A 73 3.03 -11.37 -3.21
N LEU A 74 4.13 -11.58 -3.95
CA LEU A 74 4.76 -12.90 -4.10
C LEU A 74 5.27 -13.44 -2.76
N GLN A 75 5.87 -12.58 -1.94
CA GLN A 75 6.34 -12.99 -0.60
C GLN A 75 5.17 -13.24 0.36
N LEU A 76 4.02 -12.59 0.15
CA LEU A 76 2.79 -12.84 0.89
C LEU A 76 2.03 -14.07 0.40
N SER A 77 2.22 -14.50 -0.86
CA SER A 77 1.47 -15.62 -1.45
C SER A 77 1.62 -16.94 -0.69
N LYS A 78 2.80 -17.19 -0.09
CA LYS A 78 3.05 -18.36 0.78
C LYS A 78 2.29 -18.27 2.11
N ALA A 79 2.18 -17.07 2.69
CA ALA A 79 1.38 -16.80 3.89
C ALA A 79 -0.13 -16.75 3.60
N LYS A 80 -0.50 -16.46 2.35
CA LYS A 80 -1.90 -16.31 1.89
C LYS A 80 -2.69 -17.60 2.03
N ALA A 81 -2.09 -18.78 1.93
CA ALA A 81 -2.81 -20.03 2.14
C ALA A 81 -3.45 -20.07 3.54
N ASP A 82 -2.68 -19.74 4.58
CA ASP A 82 -3.13 -19.76 5.98
C ASP A 82 -4.00 -18.54 6.35
N LEU A 83 -3.76 -17.40 5.71
CA LEU A 83 -4.46 -16.14 5.95
C LEU A 83 -5.66 -15.88 5.00
N SER A 84 -5.90 -16.78 4.05
CA SER A 84 -6.84 -16.62 2.93
C SER A 84 -8.25 -16.19 3.32
N ARG A 85 -8.73 -16.61 4.50
CA ARG A 85 -10.07 -16.30 5.02
C ARG A 85 -10.11 -15.14 6.01
N ARG A 86 -8.95 -14.61 6.43
CA ARG A 86 -8.80 -13.62 7.51
C ARG A 86 -8.34 -12.26 7.02
N VAL A 87 -7.75 -12.23 5.82
CA VAL A 87 -7.13 -11.02 5.27
C VAL A 87 -7.79 -10.66 3.94
N VAL A 88 -8.17 -9.38 3.82
CA VAL A 88 -8.55 -8.78 2.55
C VAL A 88 -7.32 -8.08 1.97
N MET A 89 -6.78 -8.63 0.89
CA MET A 89 -5.60 -8.10 0.22
C MET A 89 -6.00 -7.08 -0.85
N TYR A 90 -5.45 -5.87 -0.75
CA TYR A 90 -5.54 -4.85 -1.79
C TYR A 90 -4.17 -4.69 -2.44
N SER A 91 -4.11 -4.86 -3.76
CA SER A 91 -2.93 -4.52 -4.54
C SER A 91 -3.05 -3.05 -4.93
N MET A 92 -2.09 -2.23 -4.52
CA MET A 92 -1.97 -0.86 -5.05
C MET A 92 -1.19 -0.95 -6.35
N PRO A 93 -1.81 -0.67 -7.51
CA PRO A 93 -1.06 -0.60 -8.76
C PRO A 93 -0.12 0.61 -8.71
N GLY A 94 0.97 0.53 -9.46
CA GLY A 94 1.79 1.71 -9.75
C GLY A 94 0.97 2.79 -10.45
N LEU A 95 1.54 4.00 -10.49
CA LEU A 95 0.90 5.14 -11.12
C LEU A 95 0.54 4.83 -12.59
N SER A 96 -0.65 5.27 -13.02
CA SER A 96 -0.92 5.38 -14.45
C SER A 96 -0.02 6.45 -15.07
N PHE A 97 0.24 6.38 -16.37
CA PHE A 97 1.06 7.39 -17.05
C PHE A 97 0.52 8.83 -16.84
N ARG A 98 -0.81 8.99 -16.76
CA ARG A 98 -1.43 10.27 -16.45
C ARG A 98 -1.09 10.78 -15.03
N GLU A 99 -1.14 9.89 -14.05
CA GLU A 99 -0.80 10.25 -12.66
C GLU A 99 0.70 10.54 -12.55
N PHE A 100 1.54 9.74 -13.19
CA PHE A 100 2.97 10.00 -13.32
C PHE A 100 3.24 11.41 -13.87
N LEU A 101 2.60 11.78 -14.98
CA LEU A 101 2.72 13.13 -15.55
C LEU A 101 2.26 14.22 -14.57
N LEU A 102 1.17 14.00 -13.84
CA LEU A 102 0.72 14.94 -12.81
C LEU A 102 1.76 15.11 -11.70
N PHE A 103 2.41 14.03 -11.25
CA PHE A 103 3.43 14.10 -10.21
C PHE A 103 4.73 14.76 -10.70
N GLU A 104 5.17 14.46 -11.92
CA GLU A 104 6.44 14.96 -12.46
C GLU A 104 6.35 16.38 -13.03
N THR A 105 5.25 16.71 -13.71
CA THR A 105 5.11 18.01 -14.40
C THR A 105 4.15 18.97 -13.71
N GLY A 106 3.31 18.48 -12.80
CA GLY A 106 2.20 19.25 -12.21
C GLY A 106 1.02 19.46 -13.16
N ASP A 107 1.11 19.01 -14.42
CA ASP A 107 0.03 19.16 -15.39
C ASP A 107 -1.08 18.14 -15.13
N LYS A 108 -2.29 18.66 -14.94
CA LYS A 108 -3.49 17.83 -14.82
C LYS A 108 -4.13 17.63 -16.18
N PHE A 109 -4.08 16.39 -16.67
CA PHE A 109 -4.80 15.98 -17.89
C PHE A 109 -6.20 15.43 -17.55
N PRO A 110 -7.22 15.72 -18.37
CA PRO A 110 -8.58 15.26 -18.12
C PRO A 110 -8.74 13.74 -18.29
N ILE A 111 -9.73 13.16 -17.61
CA ILE A 111 -10.21 11.81 -17.91
C ILE A 111 -11.06 11.91 -19.19
N LEU A 112 -10.67 11.20 -20.24
CA LEU A 112 -11.40 11.19 -21.51
C LEU A 112 -12.35 9.99 -21.56
N LYS A 113 -13.60 10.22 -21.99
CA LYS A 113 -14.55 9.13 -22.24
C LYS A 113 -14.24 8.48 -23.59
N PRO A 114 -14.63 7.21 -23.81
CA PRO A 114 -14.42 6.54 -25.09
C PRO A 114 -14.97 7.32 -26.30
N ASP A 115 -16.19 7.86 -26.19
CA ASP A 115 -16.80 8.68 -27.26
C ASP A 115 -16.01 9.96 -27.58
N ASP A 116 -15.44 10.59 -26.54
CA ASP A 116 -14.64 11.80 -26.69
C ASP A 116 -13.34 11.51 -27.42
N ILE A 117 -12.73 10.35 -27.16
CA ILE A 117 -11.54 9.90 -27.90
C ILE A 117 -11.92 9.65 -29.36
N LEU A 118 -13.01 8.93 -29.65
CA LEU A 118 -13.40 8.61 -31.02
C LEU A 118 -13.71 9.86 -31.85
N ARG A 119 -14.36 10.87 -31.25
CA ARG A 119 -14.84 12.05 -31.96
C ARG A 119 -13.90 13.26 -31.92
N HIS A 120 -13.11 13.38 -30.86
CA HIS A 120 -12.33 14.60 -30.57
C HIS A 120 -10.85 14.35 -30.27
N HIS A 121 -10.30 13.15 -30.56
CA HIS A 121 -8.89 12.82 -30.29
C HIS A 121 -7.89 13.83 -30.84
N VAL A 122 -8.13 14.42 -32.02
CA VAL A 122 -7.22 15.41 -32.63
C VAL A 122 -7.03 16.62 -31.73
N GLY A 123 -8.12 17.15 -31.17
CA GLY A 123 -8.08 18.29 -30.26
C GLY A 123 -7.34 17.96 -28.96
N TYR A 124 -7.69 16.84 -28.35
CA TYR A 124 -7.01 16.39 -27.13
C TYR A 124 -5.51 16.13 -27.35
N ALA A 125 -5.13 15.54 -28.48
CA ALA A 125 -3.73 15.30 -28.80
C ALA A 125 -2.97 16.63 -28.97
N ALA A 126 -3.58 17.62 -29.64
CA ALA A 126 -2.98 18.94 -29.78
C ALA A 126 -2.79 19.63 -28.41
N ASP A 127 -3.81 19.59 -27.54
CA ASP A 127 -3.74 20.17 -26.19
C ASP A 127 -2.67 19.51 -25.32
N ILE A 128 -2.51 18.18 -25.43
CA ILE A 128 -1.49 17.43 -24.69
C ILE A 128 -0.08 17.78 -25.19
N ILE A 129 0.13 17.76 -26.51
CA ILE A 129 1.44 18.01 -27.13
C ILE A 129 1.88 19.47 -26.95
N ALA A 130 0.92 20.40 -26.80
CA ALA A 130 1.21 21.79 -26.47
C ALA A 130 1.83 21.97 -25.07
N LYS A 131 1.55 21.04 -24.14
CA LYS A 131 2.06 21.07 -22.76
C LYS A 131 3.29 20.22 -22.56
N ILE A 132 3.30 19.01 -23.13
CA ILE A 132 4.35 18.01 -22.90
C ILE A 132 4.78 17.35 -24.21
N LYS A 133 5.92 16.65 -24.17
CA LYS A 133 6.34 15.71 -25.21
C LYS A 133 6.09 14.29 -24.70
N PRO A 134 4.96 13.64 -25.01
CA PRO A 134 4.57 12.37 -24.37
C PRO A 134 5.63 11.27 -24.46
N LEU A 135 6.26 11.12 -25.63
CA LEU A 135 7.30 10.10 -25.84
C LEU A 135 8.53 10.30 -24.95
N ALA A 136 8.94 11.55 -24.69
CA ALA A 136 10.07 11.85 -23.82
C ALA A 136 9.79 11.51 -22.35
N TRP A 137 8.53 11.55 -21.93
CA TRP A 137 8.09 11.20 -20.58
C TRP A 137 7.75 9.72 -20.43
N PHE A 138 7.45 9.04 -21.54
CA PHE A 138 7.08 7.63 -21.52
C PHE A 138 8.27 6.72 -21.19
N GLU A 139 9.48 7.04 -21.65
CA GLU A 139 10.68 6.28 -21.28
C GLU A 139 10.99 6.35 -19.77
N PRO A 140 11.02 7.52 -19.11
CA PRO A 140 11.10 7.61 -17.65
C PRO A 140 10.00 6.84 -16.93
N TYR A 141 8.76 6.91 -17.43
CA TYR A 141 7.62 6.19 -16.87
C TYR A 141 7.82 4.67 -16.86
N LEU A 142 8.34 4.11 -17.97
CA LEU A 142 8.59 2.66 -18.08
C LEU A 142 9.74 2.18 -17.17
N ASN A 143 10.70 3.05 -16.86
CA ASN A 143 11.83 2.74 -15.98
C ASN A 143 11.55 3.08 -14.51
N TYR A 144 10.34 3.53 -14.17
CA TYR A 144 9.96 3.91 -12.83
C TYR A 144 9.65 2.66 -11.98
N ASP A 145 10.69 1.89 -11.67
CA ASP A 145 10.63 0.62 -10.94
C ASP A 145 10.27 0.77 -9.43
N TYR A 146 10.10 1.99 -8.92
CA TYR A 146 10.09 2.23 -7.46
C TYR A 146 8.71 2.39 -6.81
N LEU A 147 7.62 2.23 -7.56
CA LEU A 147 6.24 2.32 -7.03
C LEU A 147 5.37 1.09 -7.36
N LEU A 148 6.00 -0.08 -7.54
CA LEU A 148 5.34 -1.38 -7.67
C LEU A 148 5.69 -2.31 -6.50
#